data_AF-A0A7C7CSW1-F1
#
_entry.id   AF-A0A7C7CSW1-F1
#
_cell.length_a   1.000
_cell.length_b   1.000
_cell.length_c   1.000
_cell.angle_alpha   90.00
_cell.angle_beta   90.00
_cell.angle_gamma   90.00
#
_symmetry.space_group_name_H-M   'P 1'
#
loop_
_entity.id
_entity.type
_entity.pdbx_description
1 polymer ?
#
loop_
_entity_poly.entity_id
_entity_poly.type
_entity_poly.pdbx_seq_one_letter_code
_entity_poly.pdbx_strand_id
1 'polypeptide(L)'
;MLETIVHESTAEHTGTVIWMHGLGADGHDFESLVPMMDSPHTRFVFPHAPIRPVTINGGMRMRSWYDIRNLVSGPYNDRESLE
;
A
#
# COMPACT_ATOMS: atom_id res chain seq x y z
N MET A 1 7.63 14.47 -0.59
CA MET A 1 7.25 13.60 0.55
C MET A 1 5.84 13.10 0.28
N LEU A 2 5.50 11.86 0.62
CA LEU A 2 4.14 11.33 0.41
C LEU A 2 3.20 11.86 1.49
N GLU A 3 1.98 12.20 1.10
CA GLU A 3 0.87 12.37 2.03
C GLU A 3 0.66 11.05 2.80
N THR A 4 0.49 11.12 4.11
CA THR A 4 0.52 9.94 4.98
C THR A 4 -0.38 10.17 6.18
N ILE A 5 -1.16 9.15 6.55
CA ILE A 5 -1.90 9.10 7.81
C ILE A 5 -1.04 8.39 8.85
N VAL A 6 -0.99 8.94 10.07
CA VAL A 6 -0.17 8.40 11.15
C VAL A 6 -1.04 8.17 12.38
N HIS A 7 -1.02 6.94 12.89
CA HIS A 7 -1.51 6.58 14.21
C HIS A 7 -0.32 6.36 15.11
N GLU A 8 -0.13 7.27 16.06
CA GLU A 8 0.95 7.17 17.05
C GLU A 8 0.70 6.02 18.04
N SER A 9 1.78 5.44 18.55
CA SER A 9 1.69 4.47 19.64
C SER A 9 1.13 5.13 20.90
N THR A 10 0.33 4.40 21.66
CA THR A 10 -0.28 4.91 22.92
C THR A 10 0.55 4.59 24.17
N ALA A 11 1.55 3.73 24.04
CA ALA A 11 2.56 3.43 25.05
C ALA A 11 3.98 3.72 24.51
N GLU A 12 5.01 3.25 25.23
CA GLU A 12 6.41 3.36 24.76
C GLU A 12 6.52 2.84 23.33
N HIS A 13 7.03 3.67 22.43
CA HIS A 13 7.17 3.32 21.03
C HIS A 13 8.31 2.32 20.83
N THR A 14 7.99 1.06 20.53
CA THR A 14 8.99 0.01 20.30
C THR A 14 8.94 -0.57 18.88
N GLY A 15 7.91 -0.23 18.09
CA GLY A 15 7.74 -0.76 16.74
C GLY A 15 6.95 0.16 15.82
N THR A 16 7.17 0.02 14.51
CA THR A 16 6.43 0.76 13.48
C THR A 16 5.98 -0.18 12.39
N VAL A 17 4.71 -0.08 12.00
CA VAL A 17 4.14 -0.73 10.81
C VAL A 17 3.90 0.34 9.77
N ILE A 18 4.45 0.14 8.56
CA ILE A 18 4.13 0.94 7.37
C ILE A 18 3.24 0.07 6.50
N TRP A 19 1.98 0.47 6.33
CA TRP A 19 0.98 -0.32 5.62
C TRP A 19 0.57 0.37 4.32
N MET A 20 0.88 -0.28 3.19
CA MET A 20 0.58 0.22 1.85
C MET A 20 -0.75 -0.35 1.35
N HIS A 21 -1.68 0.53 0.94
CA HIS A 21 -2.97 0.15 0.39
C HIS A 21 -2.84 -0.49 -1.02
N GLY A 22 -3.91 -1.16 -1.47
CA GLY A 22 -3.99 -1.78 -2.80
C GLY A 22 -4.21 -0.77 -3.95
N LEU A 23 -4.21 -1.27 -5.19
CA LEU A 23 -4.46 -0.46 -6.40
C LEU A 23 -5.81 0.28 -6.31
N GLY A 24 -5.80 1.59 -6.54
CA GLY A 24 -7.02 2.41 -6.60
C GLY A 24 -7.59 2.84 -5.24
N ALA A 25 -7.13 2.24 -4.14
CA ALA A 25 -7.49 2.62 -2.77
C ALA A 25 -6.68 3.83 -2.27
N ASP A 26 -6.80 4.17 -0.99
CA ASP A 26 -6.00 5.20 -0.32
C ASP A 26 -5.59 4.76 1.11
N GLY A 27 -4.92 5.65 1.87
CA GLY A 27 -4.40 5.34 3.20
C GLY A 27 -5.48 5.04 4.26
N HIS A 28 -6.76 5.30 4.00
CA HIS A 28 -7.87 5.00 4.91
C HIS A 28 -8.35 3.54 4.81
N ASP A 29 -7.92 2.79 3.79
CA ASP A 29 -8.37 1.43 3.47
C ASP A 29 -8.23 0.46 4.67
N PHE A 30 -7.19 0.64 5.47
CA PHE A 30 -6.92 -0.19 6.66
C PHE A 30 -6.84 0.59 7.97
N GLU A 31 -6.98 1.92 7.94
CA GLU A 31 -6.82 2.78 9.11
C GLU A 31 -7.78 2.40 10.25
N SER A 32 -9.03 2.10 9.90
CA SER A 32 -10.07 1.71 10.85
C SER A 32 -9.78 0.41 11.61
N LEU A 33 -8.81 -0.40 11.16
CA LEU A 33 -8.40 -1.63 11.85
C LEU A 33 -7.48 -1.37 13.05
N VAL A 34 -6.75 -0.25 13.07
CA VAL A 34 -5.75 0.05 14.12
C VAL A 34 -6.31 -0.07 15.54
N PRO A 35 -7.49 0.52 15.87
CA PRO A 35 -8.05 0.41 17.21
C PRO A 35 -8.39 -1.02 17.65
N MET A 36 -8.44 -1.99 16.72
CA MET A 36 -8.79 -3.39 17.00
C MET A 36 -7.57 -4.31 17.18
N MET A 37 -6.35 -3.84 16.91
CA MET A 37 -5.14 -4.68 16.83
C MET A 37 -4.40 -4.91 18.16
N ASP A 38 -4.91 -4.44 19.30
CA ASP A 38 -4.26 -4.50 20.63
C ASP A 38 -2.73 -4.31 20.59
N SER A 39 -2.29 -3.20 20.00
CA SER A 39 -0.89 -2.93 19.67
C SER A 39 -0.40 -1.60 20.25
N PRO A 40 -0.40 -1.41 21.59
CA PRO A 40 -0.17 -0.11 22.22
C PRO A 40 1.24 0.47 21.99
N HIS A 41 2.24 -0.38 21.72
CA HIS A 41 3.63 0.02 21.50
C HIS A 41 3.98 0.26 20.01
N THR A 42 2.99 0.15 19.12
CA THR A 42 3.21 0.20 17.66
C THR A 42 2.66 1.49 17.06
N ARG A 43 3.50 2.22 16.32
CA ARG A 43 3.06 3.29 15.42
C ARG A 43 2.60 2.69 14.09
N PHE A 44 1.48 3.14 13.55
CA PHE A 44 1.02 2.76 12.22
C PHE A 44 1.10 3.95 11.26
N VAL A 45 1.62 3.70 10.06
CA VAL A 45 1.86 4.71 9.03
C VAL A 45 1.25 4.24 7.72
N PHE A 46 0.29 5.00 7.19
CA PHE A 46 -0.45 4.66 5.98
C PHE A 46 -0.16 5.70 4.89
N PRO A 47 0.87 5.49 4.04
CA PRO A 47 1.18 6.41 2.96
C PRO A 47 0.15 6.31 1.83
N HIS A 48 -0.12 7.43 1.18
CA HIS A 48 -0.93 7.46 -0.04
C HIS A 48 -0.05 7.26 -1.27
N ALA A 49 -0.42 6.32 -2.14
CA ALA A 49 0.20 6.21 -3.46
C ALA A 49 -0.11 7.46 -4.30
N PRO A 50 0.84 7.94 -5.13
CA PRO A 50 0.58 9.06 -6.01
C PRO A 50 -0.41 8.66 -7.11
N ILE A 51 -1.15 9.65 -7.61
CA ILE A 51 -2.06 9.46 -8.74
C ILE A 51 -1.25 9.40 -10.03
N ARG A 52 -1.36 8.28 -10.75
CA ARG A 52 -0.66 8.02 -12.01
C ARG A 52 -1.54 7.21 -12.97
N PRO A 53 -1.31 7.25 -14.30
CA PRO A 53 -1.96 6.34 -15.23
C PRO A 53 -1.53 4.90 -14.96
N VAL A 54 -2.46 3.96 -15.12
CA VAL A 54 -2.22 2.51 -14.94
C VAL A 54 -2.57 1.78 -16.23
N THR A 55 -1.60 1.14 -16.84
CA THR A 55 -1.66 0.56 -18.20
C THR A 55 -2.73 -0.54 -18.30
N ILE A 56 -2.78 -1.48 -17.36
CA ILE A 56 -3.79 -2.56 -17.37
C ILE A 56 -5.22 -2.04 -17.24
N ASN A 57 -5.37 -0.86 -16.64
CA ASN A 57 -6.63 -0.15 -16.50
C ASN A 57 -6.86 0.87 -17.62
N GLY A 58 -6.31 0.63 -18.82
CA GLY A 58 -6.50 1.50 -19.99
C GLY A 58 -5.96 2.91 -19.81
N GLY A 59 -4.95 3.10 -18.96
CA GLY A 59 -4.37 4.42 -18.65
C GLY A 59 -5.20 5.27 -17.69
N MET A 60 -6.25 4.73 -17.06
CA MET A 60 -7.01 5.42 -16.03
C MET A 60 -6.08 5.92 -14.91
N ARG A 61 -6.27 7.19 -14.51
CA ARG A 61 -5.49 7.83 -13.44
C ARG A 61 -6.11 7.50 -12.09
N MET A 62 -5.38 6.76 -11.27
CA MET A 62 -5.77 6.38 -9.92
C MET A 62 -4.54 6.30 -9.02
N ARG A 63 -4.74 6.12 -7.71
CA ARG A 63 -3.63 5.90 -6.77
C ARG A 63 -2.97 4.55 -7.07
N SER A 64 -1.69 4.57 -7.43
CA SER A 64 -0.91 3.37 -7.68
C SER A 64 0.56 3.55 -7.32
N TRP A 65 1.18 2.50 -6.78
CA TRP A 65 2.60 2.50 -6.39
C TRP A 65 3.54 2.36 -7.60
N TYR A 66 3.08 1.68 -8.64
CA TYR A 66 3.77 1.45 -9.90
C TYR A 66 2.76 1.29 -11.04
N ASP A 67 3.24 1.33 -12.28
CA ASP A 67 2.39 1.05 -13.44
C ASP A 67 2.29 -0.47 -13.64
N ILE A 68 1.06 -1.00 -13.68
CA ILE A 68 0.80 -2.42 -13.90
C ILE A 68 0.48 -2.58 -15.39
N ARG A 69 1.31 -3.32 -16.12
CA ARG A 69 1.16 -3.51 -17.57
C ARG A 69 0.44 -4.80 -17.95
N ASN A 70 0.64 -5.85 -17.18
CA ASN A 70 -0.01 -7.14 -17.33
C ASN A 70 -0.15 -7.81 -15.96
N LEU A 71 -1.18 -8.64 -15.81
CA LEU A 71 -1.23 -9.62 -14.74
C LEU A 71 -0.80 -10.93 -15.37
N VAL A 72 0.35 -11.44 -14.95
CA VAL A 72 0.72 -12.80 -15.28
C VAL A 72 -0.20 -13.72 -14.50
N SER A 73 -1.16 -14.33 -15.17
CA SER A 73 -2.00 -15.39 -14.61
C SER A 73 -1.61 -16.73 -15.24
N GLY A 74 -0.76 -17.50 -14.55
CA GLY A 74 -0.43 -18.87 -14.97
C GLY A 74 0.51 -19.57 -13.97
N PRO A 75 0.45 -20.90 -13.82
CA PRO A 75 1.28 -21.66 -12.88
C PRO A 75 2.77 -21.74 -13.26
N TYR A 76 3.19 -21.06 -14.32
CA TYR A 76 4.57 -20.98 -14.79
C TYR A 76 4.85 -19.52 -15.13
N ASN A 77 5.59 -18.78 -14.31
CA ASN A 77 6.20 -17.54 -14.79
C ASN A 77 7.45 -17.05 -14.04
N ASP A 78 8.25 -17.97 -13.53
CA ASP A 78 9.60 -17.65 -13.02
C ASP A 78 10.68 -17.74 -14.12
N ARG A 79 10.29 -17.77 -15.39
CA ARG A 79 11.23 -17.95 -16.51
C ARG A 79 10.78 -17.15 -17.74
N GLU A 80 10.91 -15.83 -17.67
CA GLU A 80 11.29 -14.95 -18.80
C GLU A 80 11.07 -13.50 -18.37
N SER A 81 12.07 -12.94 -17.70
CA SER A 81 12.27 -11.48 -17.61
C SER A 81 13.77 -11.15 -17.56
N LEU A 82 14.61 -12.03 -18.14
CA LEU A 82 16.03 -11.80 -18.36
C LEU A 82 16.31 -11.93 -19.86
N GLU A 83 15.70 -11.05 -20.65
CA GLU A 83 16.25 -10.56 -21.92
C GLU A 83 15.93 -9.07 -22.05
#